data_AF-A0A2E9I096-F1
#
_entry.id   AF-A0A2E9I096-F1
#
_cell.length_a   1.000
_cell.length_b   1.000
_cell.length_c   1.000
_cell.angle_alpha   90.00
_cell.angle_beta   90.00
_cell.angle_gamma   90.00
#
_symmetry.space_group_name_H-M   'P 1'
#
loop_
_entity.id
_entity.type
_entity.pdbx_description
1 polymer ?
#
loop_
_entity_poly.entity_id
_entity_poly.type
_entity_poly.pdbx_seq_one_letter_code
_entity_poly.pdbx_strand_id
1 'polypeptide(L)'
;MRTSAILASLIASLGLSTVASTPARAQDFVGFDRTSFGSVVLSRNQSAAGGSDITLELAVGDYNNEPILNYSENSVFSKLGLAVGRLDILTDTGVYPCTAFIVDKKHILTNNHCVPGILENERAGATRIDSVLFVAGYRQPGVDQGTRRFTVVPTPVETSKELDYSVLEVIGDPSAEFGMLDLAAITPQDNDPYWVIGHPMGEAQRISREKCRANAPALSNKQLLHTCDTLPGNSGSPVIDASLQKVVGLHHAGSNRDAVNYAIPMGDILAQSKVLKAAFVPGAVDPTPPTTPPVPEPIDTGETAPPPDAKDETALKLCDALYDEAKAFSECFAYEAYLQVCGDHPYAILAKSYVARLCTTPDPVEVTPPPPAPPEEVVDTTPLLWWCKSSGLNATERTICGDRYLAGLDEEMERAYKSPARAVSSTQQSAWRTGTRDRCGANTDCISRVLIDRITYLKTPEKVVTPPPPVQTYTMYVTGTDHLNVRSGPGTHNGVINRIDFGDKVTVLGENDGWNNIRLSNGQNGWVSNRYLASNKPKEQPVAQCTATVVNLNRYSSHTRNNGSGFLNIRSQASTRGRILSETYLGDTVQVLNQSGNWAQIRCLSGQCKNPFRGSGGVTGWASKKYLSIRCR
;
A
#
# COMPACT_ATOMS: atom_id res chain seq x y z
N MET A 1 -39.26 -26.98 56.78
CA MET A 1 -37.90 -27.01 56.17
C MET A 1 -38.02 -26.44 54.75
N ARG A 2 -37.10 -25.53 54.36
CA ARG A 2 -36.40 -25.34 53.05
C ARG A 2 -37.11 -25.78 51.74
N THR A 3 -37.03 -25.16 50.56
CA THR A 3 -36.38 -23.96 49.92
C THR A 3 -36.78 -24.03 48.41
N SER A 4 -36.90 -23.00 47.56
CA SER A 4 -36.76 -21.53 47.62
C SER A 4 -37.48 -20.91 46.38
N ALA A 5 -37.50 -19.58 46.23
CA ALA A 5 -38.10 -18.87 45.09
C ALA A 5 -37.15 -18.68 43.88
N ILE A 6 -37.71 -18.44 42.68
CA ILE A 6 -37.08 -17.69 41.56
C ILE A 6 -38.14 -16.77 40.94
N LEU A 7 -37.76 -15.53 40.63
CA LEU A 7 -38.62 -14.45 40.13
C LEU A 7 -37.86 -13.65 39.05
N ALA A 8 -38.58 -13.12 38.05
CA ALA A 8 -38.20 -12.00 37.16
C ALA A 8 -36.99 -12.21 36.19
N SER A 9 -36.88 -11.55 35.03
CA SER A 9 -37.81 -10.78 34.17
C SER A 9 -37.09 -10.37 32.85
N LEU A 10 -37.84 -9.79 31.88
CA LEU A 10 -37.33 -8.90 30.81
C LEU A 10 -36.49 -9.60 29.68
N ILE A 11 -36.40 -9.16 28.41
CA ILE A 11 -36.93 -8.02 27.62
C ILE A 11 -37.38 -8.52 26.22
N ALA A 12 -38.28 -7.80 25.55
CA ALA A 12 -38.60 -8.00 24.12
C ALA A 12 -37.46 -7.55 23.17
N SER A 13 -37.44 -8.10 21.95
CA SER A 13 -36.69 -7.52 20.83
C SER A 13 -37.52 -7.55 19.54
N LEU A 14 -37.60 -6.38 18.90
CA LEU A 14 -38.27 -6.17 17.61
C LEU A 14 -37.53 -6.90 16.50
N GLY A 15 -38.26 -7.29 15.44
CA GLY A 15 -37.64 -7.79 14.23
C GLY A 15 -36.84 -6.72 13.50
N LEU A 16 -35.72 -7.12 12.89
CA LEU A 16 -34.99 -6.32 11.91
C LEU A 16 -34.58 -7.22 10.75
N SER A 17 -35.02 -6.87 9.54
CA SER A 17 -34.71 -7.62 8.32
C SER A 17 -33.24 -7.44 7.94
N THR A 18 -32.42 -8.48 8.12
CA THR A 18 -31.04 -8.46 7.60
C THR A 18 -31.03 -8.79 6.12
N VAL A 19 -30.80 -7.75 5.32
CA VAL A 19 -30.55 -7.82 3.88
C VAL A 19 -29.40 -8.79 3.61
N ALA A 20 -29.52 -9.61 2.56
CA ALA A 20 -28.44 -10.50 2.14
C ALA A 20 -27.23 -9.69 1.66
N SER A 21 -26.15 -9.71 2.45
CA SER A 21 -24.87 -9.14 2.06
C SER A 21 -24.22 -9.98 0.96
N THR A 22 -24.08 -9.38 -0.23
CA THR A 22 -23.29 -9.93 -1.34
C THR A 22 -21.81 -10.03 -0.94
N PRO A 23 -21.05 -11.02 -1.47
CA PRO A 23 -19.64 -11.15 -1.15
C PRO A 23 -18.82 -9.97 -1.67
N ALA A 24 -18.02 -9.36 -0.80
CA ALA A 24 -17.11 -8.26 -1.12
C ALA A 24 -16.08 -8.66 -2.20
N ARG A 25 -15.62 -7.66 -2.97
CA ARG A 25 -14.60 -7.81 -4.03
C ARG A 25 -13.37 -6.93 -3.74
N ALA A 26 -12.27 -7.20 -4.44
CA ALA A 26 -10.93 -6.67 -4.16
C ALA A 26 -10.43 -5.65 -5.21
N GLN A 27 -9.60 -4.69 -4.78
CA GLN A 27 -9.22 -3.50 -5.57
C GLN A 27 -7.71 -3.34 -5.78
N ASP A 28 -7.37 -2.47 -6.73
CA ASP A 28 -6.13 -2.43 -7.52
C ASP A 28 -4.82 -2.07 -6.79
N PHE A 29 -3.72 -2.51 -7.41
CA PHE A 29 -2.34 -2.15 -7.11
C PHE A 29 -1.63 -1.89 -8.45
N VAL A 30 -1.09 -0.69 -8.67
CA VAL A 30 -0.76 -0.20 -10.03
C VAL A 30 0.70 -0.49 -10.39
N GLY A 31 0.92 -1.65 -11.03
CA GLY A 31 2.21 -2.01 -11.61
C GLY A 31 2.32 -1.65 -13.10
N PHE A 32 3.45 -1.05 -13.47
CA PHE A 32 3.77 -0.64 -14.83
C PHE A 32 4.85 -1.53 -15.45
N ASP A 33 4.94 -1.50 -16.78
CA ASP A 33 5.92 -2.25 -17.55
C ASP A 33 7.33 -1.75 -17.27
N ARG A 34 8.25 -2.68 -17.05
CA ARG A 34 9.67 -2.42 -16.73
C ARG A 34 10.38 -1.57 -17.79
N THR A 35 9.97 -1.68 -19.06
CA THR A 35 10.51 -0.88 -20.17
C THR A 35 10.12 0.60 -20.11
N SER A 36 9.10 0.96 -19.31
CA SER A 36 8.69 2.35 -19.10
C SER A 36 9.46 3.06 -17.97
N PHE A 37 10.40 2.38 -17.30
CA PHE A 37 11.24 3.02 -16.29
C PHE A 37 12.08 4.15 -16.89
N GLY A 38 12.12 5.30 -16.21
CA GLY A 38 12.77 6.51 -16.72
C GLY A 38 11.95 7.27 -17.77
N SER A 39 10.79 6.79 -18.21
CA SER A 39 9.91 7.56 -19.09
C SER A 39 9.02 8.56 -18.31
N VAL A 40 8.58 9.63 -18.98
CA VAL A 40 7.56 10.55 -18.42
C VAL A 40 6.24 9.81 -18.18
N VAL A 41 5.82 8.99 -19.15
CA VAL A 41 4.52 8.30 -19.15
C VAL A 41 4.73 6.81 -18.94
N LEU A 42 4.50 6.36 -17.71
CA LEU A 42 4.59 4.94 -17.37
C LEU A 42 3.51 4.15 -18.14
N SER A 43 3.92 3.04 -18.75
CA SER A 43 3.03 2.20 -19.56
C SER A 43 2.47 1.06 -18.71
N ARG A 44 1.15 0.93 -18.59
CA ARG A 44 0.53 -0.11 -17.76
C ARG A 44 0.85 -1.50 -18.31
N ASN A 45 1.07 -2.46 -17.42
CA ASN A 45 1.13 -3.87 -17.80
C ASN A 45 -0.20 -4.30 -18.46
N GLN A 46 -0.14 -5.02 -19.58
CA GLN A 46 -1.33 -5.45 -20.34
C GLN A 46 -2.31 -6.35 -19.55
N SER A 47 -1.91 -6.83 -18.37
CA SER A 47 -2.68 -7.71 -17.50
C SER A 47 -3.50 -7.01 -16.40
N ALA A 48 -3.43 -5.67 -16.28
CA ALA A 48 -4.06 -4.92 -15.20
C ALA A 48 -5.45 -4.37 -15.57
N ALA A 49 -6.49 -5.22 -15.48
CA ALA A 49 -7.89 -4.80 -15.63
C ALA A 49 -8.87 -5.64 -14.79
N GLY A 50 -9.46 -5.04 -13.74
CA GLY A 50 -10.62 -5.56 -13.00
C GLY A 50 -10.57 -5.23 -11.50
N GLY A 51 -11.45 -4.32 -11.02
CA GLY A 51 -11.30 -3.68 -9.69
C GLY A 51 -12.50 -3.73 -8.72
N SER A 52 -12.45 -2.84 -7.72
CA SER A 52 -13.34 -2.61 -6.54
C SER A 52 -13.37 -3.73 -5.47
N ASP A 53 -13.30 -3.49 -4.15
CA ASP A 53 -13.89 -2.34 -3.43
C ASP A 53 -13.25 -1.93 -2.07
N ILE A 54 -11.96 -2.20 -1.83
CA ILE A 54 -11.17 -1.54 -0.75
C ILE A 54 -9.90 -0.95 -1.38
N THR A 55 -9.89 0.36 -1.60
CA THR A 55 -8.79 1.05 -2.26
C THR A 55 -7.67 1.39 -1.28
N LEU A 56 -6.43 1.39 -1.75
CA LEU A 56 -5.31 1.98 -1.00
C LEU A 56 -5.44 3.49 -0.83
N GLU A 57 -6.31 4.16 -1.60
CA GLU A 57 -6.51 5.61 -1.63
C GLU A 57 -7.92 5.97 -2.11
N LEU A 58 -8.59 6.94 -1.46
CA LEU A 58 -9.99 7.29 -1.74
C LEU A 58 -10.16 8.73 -2.28
N ALA A 59 -11.07 8.87 -3.25
CA ALA A 59 -11.74 10.14 -3.56
C ALA A 59 -12.94 10.35 -2.63
N VAL A 60 -12.92 11.41 -1.81
CA VAL A 60 -13.94 11.70 -0.79
C VAL A 60 -15.12 12.46 -1.43
N GLY A 61 -15.91 11.70 -2.21
CA GLY A 61 -17.01 12.21 -3.03
C GLY A 61 -16.64 12.18 -4.51
N ASP A 62 -17.03 13.21 -5.27
CA ASP A 62 -16.48 13.43 -6.61
C ASP A 62 -14.98 13.72 -6.50
N TYR A 63 -14.14 13.12 -7.34
CA TYR A 63 -12.68 13.33 -7.32
C TYR A 63 -12.33 14.73 -7.86
N ASN A 64 -11.92 15.65 -6.97
CA ASN A 64 -11.72 17.07 -7.25
C ASN A 64 -10.24 17.48 -7.36
N ASN A 65 -9.31 16.53 -7.52
CA ASN A 65 -7.88 16.85 -7.61
C ASN A 65 -7.50 17.63 -8.87
N GLU A 66 -7.09 18.87 -8.66
CA GLU A 66 -6.75 19.81 -9.71
C GLU A 66 -5.33 19.54 -10.24
N PRO A 67 -5.09 19.66 -11.56
CA PRO A 67 -3.75 19.78 -12.11
C PRO A 67 -2.99 20.94 -11.45
N ILE A 68 -1.75 20.72 -11.03
CA ILE A 68 -0.93 21.80 -10.44
C ILE A 68 -0.62 22.93 -11.44
N LEU A 69 -0.86 22.70 -12.74
CA LEU A 69 -0.74 23.67 -13.82
C LEU A 69 -1.89 24.67 -13.89
N ASN A 70 -3.01 24.43 -13.19
CA ASN A 70 -4.10 25.40 -13.08
C ASN A 70 -3.68 26.67 -12.33
N TYR A 71 -2.52 26.65 -11.68
CA TYR A 71 -1.97 27.74 -10.89
C TYR A 71 -0.74 28.34 -11.56
N SER A 72 -0.60 29.67 -11.45
CA SER A 72 0.60 30.36 -11.93
C SER A 72 1.85 29.87 -11.21
N GLU A 73 2.99 29.91 -11.89
CA GLU A 73 4.30 29.47 -11.35
C GLU A 73 4.67 30.21 -10.05
N ASN A 74 4.19 31.44 -9.89
CA ASN A 74 4.41 32.26 -8.70
C ASN A 74 3.52 31.92 -7.50
N SER A 75 2.47 31.11 -7.69
CA SER A 75 1.57 30.67 -6.62
C SER A 75 2.27 29.83 -5.56
N VAL A 76 1.74 29.85 -4.34
CA VAL A 76 2.22 28.98 -3.25
C VAL A 76 2.15 27.50 -3.63
N PHE A 77 1.06 27.07 -4.27
CA PHE A 77 0.87 25.68 -4.70
C PHE A 77 1.93 25.23 -5.70
N SER A 78 2.21 26.04 -6.73
CA SER A 78 3.27 25.73 -7.70
C SER A 78 4.64 25.66 -7.04
N LYS A 79 4.96 26.59 -6.13
CA LYS A 79 6.25 26.64 -5.43
C LYS A 79 6.47 25.46 -4.51
N LEU A 80 5.49 25.11 -3.68
CA LEU A 80 5.54 23.91 -2.82
C LEU A 80 5.58 22.64 -3.66
N GLY A 81 4.83 22.59 -4.77
CA GLY A 81 4.78 21.45 -5.68
C GLY A 81 6.10 21.16 -6.40
N LEU A 82 7.00 22.14 -6.60
CA LEU A 82 8.32 21.88 -7.20
C LEU A 82 9.13 20.85 -6.40
N ALA A 83 9.10 20.94 -5.07
CA ALA A 83 9.82 20.05 -4.16
C ALA A 83 9.18 18.65 -4.03
N VAL A 84 8.00 18.43 -4.63
CA VAL A 84 7.29 17.14 -4.65
C VAL A 84 7.51 16.47 -6.00
N GLY A 85 7.79 15.18 -6.02
CA GLY A 85 8.06 14.43 -7.25
C GLY A 85 7.56 12.99 -7.20
N ARG A 86 7.44 12.37 -8.38
CA ARG A 86 7.07 10.97 -8.52
C ARG A 86 8.27 10.09 -8.17
N LEU A 87 8.07 9.09 -7.33
CA LEU A 87 9.10 8.12 -6.97
C LEU A 87 8.88 6.83 -7.76
N ASP A 88 9.65 6.62 -8.81
CA ASP A 88 9.57 5.41 -9.65
C ASP A 88 10.47 4.32 -9.09
N ILE A 89 9.87 3.21 -8.67
CA ILE A 89 10.56 2.08 -8.04
C ILE A 89 10.59 0.92 -9.04
N LEU A 90 11.73 0.71 -9.70
CA LEU A 90 11.95 -0.44 -10.59
C LEU A 90 12.31 -1.67 -9.76
N THR A 91 11.54 -2.73 -9.95
CA THR A 91 11.76 -4.03 -9.34
C THR A 91 12.03 -5.09 -10.40
N ASP A 92 12.20 -6.34 -9.99
CA ASP A 92 12.24 -7.48 -10.90
C ASP A 92 10.89 -7.78 -11.58
N THR A 93 9.76 -7.31 -11.04
CA THR A 93 8.40 -7.58 -11.55
C THR A 93 7.74 -6.42 -12.30
N GLY A 94 8.13 -5.17 -12.04
CA GLY A 94 7.50 -3.98 -12.64
C GLY A 94 8.13 -2.66 -12.22
N VAL A 95 7.55 -1.55 -12.65
CA VAL A 95 7.75 -0.22 -12.04
C VAL A 95 6.53 0.09 -11.17
N TYR A 96 6.77 0.58 -9.95
CA TYR A 96 5.73 0.99 -9.02
C TYR A 96 5.95 2.47 -8.65
N PRO A 97 5.00 3.37 -8.96
CA PRO A 97 5.12 4.77 -8.59
C PRO A 97 4.60 5.00 -7.17
N CYS A 98 5.34 5.79 -6.41
CA CYS A 98 4.90 6.48 -5.21
C CYS A 98 5.10 8.00 -5.39
N THR A 99 4.88 8.77 -4.34
CA THR A 99 5.28 10.18 -4.23
C THR A 99 6.40 10.32 -3.19
N ALA A 100 7.27 11.30 -3.39
CA ALA A 100 8.27 11.71 -2.41
C ALA A 100 8.45 13.23 -2.46
N PHE A 101 9.11 13.81 -1.47
CA PHE A 101 9.42 15.24 -1.47
C PHE A 101 10.77 15.55 -0.81
N ILE A 102 11.39 16.64 -1.29
CA ILE A 102 12.72 17.09 -0.87
C ILE A 102 12.64 17.73 0.51
N VAL A 103 13.46 17.26 1.45
CA VAL A 103 13.53 17.78 2.83
C VAL A 103 14.87 18.46 3.16
N ASP A 104 15.93 18.14 2.42
CA ASP A 104 17.18 18.90 2.39
C ASP A 104 17.92 18.69 1.06
N LYS A 105 19.17 19.16 0.97
CA LYS A 105 20.02 19.07 -0.24
C LYS A 105 20.29 17.65 -0.76
N LYS A 106 20.11 16.62 0.05
CA LYS A 106 20.45 15.22 -0.27
C LYS A 106 19.35 14.22 0.04
N HIS A 107 18.34 14.60 0.82
CA HIS A 107 17.33 13.65 1.29
C HIS A 107 15.94 13.97 0.75
N ILE A 108 15.22 12.90 0.39
CA ILE A 108 13.77 12.92 0.16
C ILE A 108 13.07 12.04 1.21
N LEU A 109 11.82 12.39 1.52
CA LEU A 109 10.94 11.64 2.41
C LEU A 109 9.82 10.96 1.59
N THR A 110 9.53 9.70 1.92
CA THR A 110 8.46 8.87 1.33
C THR A 110 8.05 7.78 2.34
N ASN A 111 7.14 6.86 1.99
CA ASN A 111 6.75 5.76 2.89
C ASN A 111 7.74 4.59 2.93
N ASN A 112 7.76 3.87 4.05
CA ASN A 112 8.49 2.59 4.17
C ASN A 112 7.92 1.54 3.22
N HIS A 113 6.59 1.47 3.07
CA HIS A 113 5.94 0.51 2.16
C HIS A 113 6.27 0.76 0.67
N CYS A 114 6.74 1.96 0.31
CA CYS A 114 7.29 2.26 -1.02
C CYS A 114 8.73 1.75 -1.15
N VAL A 115 9.62 2.16 -0.24
CA VAL A 115 11.03 1.71 -0.23
C VAL A 115 11.47 1.47 1.22
N PRO A 116 11.90 0.26 1.61
CA PRO A 116 12.06 -0.98 0.83
C PRO A 116 10.82 -1.89 0.82
N GLY A 117 9.73 -1.53 1.49
CA GLY A 117 8.60 -2.40 1.80
C GLY A 117 7.80 -2.92 0.60
N ILE A 118 8.04 -2.39 -0.61
CA ILE A 118 7.53 -2.96 -1.87
C ILE A 118 7.94 -4.43 -2.06
N LEU A 119 9.05 -4.86 -1.45
CA LEU A 119 9.54 -6.25 -1.46
C LEU A 119 8.77 -7.18 -0.51
N GLU A 120 7.99 -6.60 0.39
CA GLU A 120 7.09 -7.33 1.30
C GLU A 120 5.63 -7.30 0.78
N ASN A 121 5.37 -6.59 -0.32
CA ASN A 121 4.06 -6.48 -0.93
C ASN A 121 3.78 -7.72 -1.81
N GLU A 122 2.91 -8.61 -1.33
CA GLU A 122 2.53 -9.84 -2.03
C GLU A 122 1.94 -9.60 -3.44
N ARG A 123 1.33 -8.43 -3.69
CA ARG A 123 0.79 -8.06 -5.01
C ARG A 123 1.87 -7.57 -5.96
N ALA A 124 2.96 -6.99 -5.45
CA ALA A 124 4.15 -6.67 -6.23
C ALA A 124 4.90 -7.95 -6.62
N GLY A 125 4.97 -8.92 -5.71
CA GLY A 125 5.75 -10.16 -5.89
C GLY A 125 7.24 -9.91 -6.12
N ALA A 126 7.71 -8.70 -5.85
CA ALA A 126 9.07 -8.25 -6.14
C ALA A 126 10.06 -8.89 -5.16
N THR A 127 11.12 -9.50 -5.69
CA THR A 127 12.20 -10.09 -4.89
C THR A 127 13.38 -9.14 -4.71
N ARG A 128 13.48 -8.08 -5.53
CA ARG A 128 14.48 -7.03 -5.40
C ARG A 128 14.06 -5.71 -6.05
N ILE A 129 14.61 -4.61 -5.53
CA ILE A 129 14.60 -3.30 -6.19
C ILE A 129 15.85 -3.26 -7.08
N ASP A 130 15.65 -3.06 -8.38
CA ASP A 130 16.72 -2.93 -9.37
C ASP A 130 17.19 -1.46 -9.49
N SER A 131 16.29 -0.48 -9.33
CA SER A 131 16.63 0.95 -9.32
C SER A 131 15.49 1.82 -8.75
N VAL A 132 15.78 3.04 -8.30
CA VAL A 132 14.78 4.03 -7.88
C VAL A 132 15.12 5.41 -8.48
N LEU A 133 14.12 6.08 -9.03
CA LEU A 133 14.24 7.44 -9.57
C LEU A 133 13.25 8.38 -8.87
N PHE A 134 13.74 9.57 -8.51
CA PHE A 134 12.91 10.70 -8.10
C PHE A 134 12.73 11.63 -9.31
N VAL A 135 11.48 11.78 -9.75
CA VAL A 135 11.09 12.53 -10.94
C VAL A 135 10.45 13.85 -10.51
N ALA A 136 11.28 14.87 -10.36
CA ALA A 136 10.86 16.23 -9.99
C ALA A 136 10.38 17.01 -11.22
N GLY A 137 9.48 17.98 -11.01
CA GLY A 137 9.01 18.85 -12.10
C GLY A 137 8.01 18.20 -13.08
N TYR A 138 7.59 16.95 -12.88
CA TYR A 138 6.59 16.28 -13.74
C TYR A 138 5.17 16.81 -13.51
N ARG A 139 4.92 18.03 -13.98
CA ARG A 139 3.68 18.79 -13.76
C ARG A 139 2.66 18.64 -14.89
N GLN A 140 3.07 18.23 -16.09
CA GLN A 140 2.22 18.11 -17.27
C GLN A 140 2.24 16.70 -17.89
N PRO A 141 1.07 16.05 -18.12
CA PRO A 141 1.03 14.72 -18.75
C PRO A 141 1.74 14.70 -20.11
N GLY A 142 2.66 13.75 -20.30
CA GLY A 142 3.34 13.54 -21.58
C GLY A 142 4.42 14.57 -21.95
N VAL A 143 4.74 15.54 -21.09
CA VAL A 143 5.77 16.56 -21.35
C VAL A 143 6.97 16.36 -20.44
N ASP A 144 8.16 16.22 -21.05
CA ASP A 144 9.44 16.06 -20.32
C ASP A 144 10.15 17.39 -20.02
N GLN A 145 9.72 18.49 -20.67
CA GLN A 145 10.32 19.80 -20.47
C GLN A 145 10.08 20.28 -19.03
N GLY A 146 11.17 20.65 -18.34
CA GLY A 146 11.14 21.00 -16.91
C GLY A 146 11.09 19.80 -15.95
N THR A 147 11.03 18.56 -16.48
CA THR A 147 11.14 17.34 -15.66
C THR A 147 12.60 16.96 -15.48
N ARG A 148 12.99 16.60 -14.25
CA ARG A 148 14.33 16.13 -13.89
C ARG A 148 14.25 14.79 -13.18
N ARG A 149 15.22 13.92 -13.46
CA ARG A 149 15.31 12.57 -12.89
C ARG A 149 16.56 12.46 -12.06
N PHE A 150 16.39 12.22 -10.77
CA PHE A 150 17.49 12.01 -9.84
C PHE A 150 17.52 10.55 -9.41
N THR A 151 18.71 9.96 -9.38
CA THR A 151 18.89 8.60 -8.88
C THR A 151 18.76 8.60 -7.37
N VAL A 152 17.97 7.67 -6.84
CA VAL A 152 17.77 7.51 -5.40
C VAL A 152 18.47 6.23 -4.95
N VAL A 153 19.17 6.29 -3.83
CA VAL A 153 19.79 5.11 -3.21
C VAL A 153 18.65 4.24 -2.63
N PRO A 154 18.47 2.98 -3.09
CA PRO A 154 17.33 2.14 -2.68
C PRO A 154 17.43 1.64 -1.24
N THR A 155 18.59 1.79 -0.60
CA THR A 155 18.78 1.57 0.84
C THR A 155 18.52 2.89 1.56
N PRO A 156 17.48 2.99 2.41
CA PRO A 156 17.21 4.22 3.16
C PRO A 156 18.38 4.59 4.09
N VAL A 157 18.60 5.89 4.27
CA VAL A 157 19.48 6.43 5.32
C VAL A 157 18.84 6.18 6.69
N GLU A 158 17.52 6.29 6.74
CA GLU A 158 16.69 6.01 7.91
C GLU A 158 15.32 5.49 7.44
N THR A 159 14.71 4.57 8.18
CA THR A 159 13.37 4.06 7.87
C THR A 159 12.69 3.50 9.11
N SER A 160 11.37 3.62 9.18
CA SER A 160 10.53 3.05 10.23
C SER A 160 9.34 2.35 9.60
N LYS A 161 9.20 1.04 9.86
CA LYS A 161 8.02 0.26 9.45
C LYS A 161 6.80 0.52 10.34
N GLU A 162 7.00 0.96 11.58
CA GLU A 162 5.92 1.31 12.51
C GLU A 162 5.27 2.64 12.14
N LEU A 163 6.09 3.65 11.82
CA LEU A 163 5.64 4.99 11.37
C LEU A 163 5.65 5.14 9.84
N ASP A 164 5.69 4.02 9.11
CA ASP A 164 5.64 3.91 7.65
C ASP A 164 6.38 5.02 6.87
N TYR A 165 7.64 5.33 7.24
CA TYR A 165 8.44 6.36 6.57
C TYR A 165 9.84 5.87 6.19
N SER A 166 10.41 6.49 5.16
CA SER A 166 11.78 6.29 4.70
C SER A 166 12.40 7.60 4.24
N VAL A 167 13.60 7.88 4.77
CA VAL A 167 14.48 8.95 4.33
C VAL A 167 15.50 8.36 3.35
N LEU A 168 15.44 8.78 2.08
CA LEU A 168 16.27 8.22 1.01
C LEU A 168 17.33 9.24 0.56
N GLU A 169 18.58 8.80 0.32
CA GLU A 169 19.64 9.63 -0.27
C GLU A 169 19.38 9.78 -1.78
N VAL A 170 19.38 11.02 -2.27
CA VAL A 170 19.31 11.38 -3.68
C VAL A 170 20.70 11.76 -4.18
N ILE A 171 21.09 11.21 -5.34
CA ILE A 171 22.37 11.55 -5.98
C ILE A 171 22.23 12.88 -6.72
N GLY A 172 22.90 13.91 -6.18
CA GLY A 172 22.87 15.28 -6.68
C GLY A 172 22.52 16.29 -5.58
N ASP A 173 22.00 17.45 -5.97
CA ASP A 173 21.30 18.39 -5.09
C ASP A 173 20.01 18.84 -5.81
N PRO A 174 18.89 18.11 -5.65
CA PRO A 174 17.63 18.48 -6.29
C PRO A 174 17.06 19.78 -5.69
N SER A 175 17.43 20.13 -4.46
CA SER A 175 16.91 21.32 -3.78
C SER A 175 17.36 22.64 -4.44
N ALA A 176 18.50 22.61 -5.14
CA ALA A 176 19.02 23.76 -5.87
C ALA A 176 18.15 24.21 -7.06
N GLU A 177 17.37 23.30 -7.65
CA GLU A 177 16.45 23.58 -8.77
C GLU A 177 14.98 23.57 -8.33
N PHE A 178 14.61 22.71 -7.36
CA PHE A 178 13.23 22.43 -6.98
C PHE A 178 12.82 22.92 -5.58
N GLY A 179 13.77 23.45 -4.78
CA GLY A 179 13.54 23.82 -3.39
C GLY A 179 13.38 22.61 -2.47
N MET A 180 12.87 22.85 -1.26
CA MET A 180 12.64 21.85 -0.22
C MET A 180 11.42 22.24 0.62
N LEU A 181 10.77 21.27 1.25
CA LEU A 181 9.62 21.50 2.12
C LEU A 181 10.03 21.52 3.61
N ASP A 182 9.58 22.56 4.31
CA ASP A 182 9.71 22.67 5.76
C ASP A 182 8.78 21.68 6.48
N LEU A 183 9.33 20.95 7.46
CA LEU A 183 8.58 20.02 8.31
C LEU A 183 8.12 20.71 9.61
N ALA A 184 6.95 20.38 10.13
CA ALA A 184 6.45 20.94 11.39
C ALA A 184 5.95 19.85 12.35
N ALA A 185 6.48 19.85 13.57
CA ALA A 185 6.02 19.00 14.68
C ALA A 185 4.84 19.65 15.41
N ILE A 186 3.71 19.82 14.73
CA ILE A 186 2.45 20.25 15.36
C ILE A 186 1.51 19.06 15.58
N THR A 187 0.60 19.19 16.54
CA THR A 187 -0.50 18.25 16.74
C THR A 187 -1.72 18.69 15.92
N PRO A 188 -2.17 17.91 14.93
CA PRO A 188 -3.38 18.18 14.16
C PRO A 188 -4.62 18.45 15.03
N GLN A 189 -5.39 19.48 14.68
CA GLN A 189 -6.70 19.78 15.26
C GLN A 189 -7.83 19.43 14.28
N ASP A 190 -9.03 19.21 14.83
CA ASP A 190 -10.21 18.86 14.06
C ASP A 190 -10.56 19.95 13.02
N ASN A 191 -10.69 19.55 11.75
CA ASN A 191 -10.97 20.43 10.61
C ASN A 191 -9.85 21.41 10.18
N ASP A 192 -8.62 21.27 10.67
CA ASP A 192 -7.47 22.05 10.16
C ASP A 192 -7.37 21.97 8.62
N PRO A 193 -7.30 23.10 7.89
CA PRO A 193 -7.30 23.11 6.43
C PRO A 193 -5.96 22.63 5.88
N TYR A 194 -6.00 21.63 4.98
CA TYR A 194 -4.80 21.00 4.43
C TYR A 194 -4.73 21.11 2.91
N TRP A 195 -3.53 20.89 2.38
CA TRP A 195 -3.29 20.56 0.98
C TRP A 195 -2.51 19.25 0.89
N VAL A 196 -2.80 18.42 -0.11
CA VAL A 196 -1.99 17.24 -0.45
C VAL A 196 -1.55 17.40 -1.90
N ILE A 197 -0.24 17.40 -2.15
CA ILE A 197 0.34 17.48 -3.50
C ILE A 197 1.01 16.14 -3.79
N GLY A 198 0.75 15.54 -4.96
CA GLY A 198 1.32 14.22 -5.28
C GLY A 198 1.06 13.74 -6.70
N HIS A 199 1.42 12.48 -6.96
CA HIS A 199 1.40 11.84 -8.28
C HIS A 199 0.39 10.68 -8.34
N PRO A 200 -0.93 10.97 -8.38
CA PRO A 200 -1.96 9.95 -8.51
C PRO A 200 -1.75 9.07 -9.74
N MET A 201 -1.83 7.76 -9.57
CA MET A 201 -1.59 6.74 -10.60
C MET A 201 -0.23 6.85 -11.32
N GLY A 202 0.76 7.51 -10.72
CA GLY A 202 2.03 7.83 -11.39
C GLY A 202 1.91 8.86 -12.51
N GLU A 203 0.78 9.57 -12.60
CA GLU A 203 0.55 10.64 -13.57
C GLU A 203 1.23 11.96 -13.14
N ALA A 204 0.99 13.01 -13.92
CA ALA A 204 1.50 14.33 -13.64
C ALA A 204 0.88 14.93 -12.37
N GLN A 205 1.65 15.79 -11.71
CA GLN A 205 1.35 16.30 -10.36
C GLN A 205 -0.04 16.94 -10.23
N ARG A 206 -0.76 16.52 -9.19
CA ARG A 206 -2.06 17.08 -8.78
C ARG A 206 -1.99 17.67 -7.37
N ILE A 207 -2.98 18.50 -7.04
CA ILE A 207 -3.21 19.01 -5.70
C ILE A 207 -4.66 18.73 -5.27
N SER A 208 -4.81 18.19 -4.06
CA SER A 208 -6.03 18.23 -3.28
C SER A 208 -6.02 19.47 -2.41
N ARG A 209 -6.99 20.39 -2.60
CA ARG A 209 -7.19 21.56 -1.73
C ARG A 209 -8.65 21.81 -1.36
N GLU A 210 -9.60 21.52 -2.23
CA GLU A 210 -11.01 21.77 -1.94
C GLU A 210 -11.54 20.69 -1.01
N LYS A 211 -12.19 21.11 0.08
CA LYS A 211 -12.67 20.24 1.18
C LYS A 211 -11.56 19.46 1.92
N CYS A 212 -10.31 19.50 1.47
CA CYS A 212 -9.14 18.88 2.08
C CYS A 212 -8.81 19.54 3.43
N ARG A 213 -8.98 18.76 4.50
CA ARG A 213 -8.74 19.15 5.90
C ARG A 213 -8.58 17.92 6.78
N ALA A 214 -8.09 18.10 7.99
CA ALA A 214 -8.19 17.12 9.06
C ALA A 214 -9.65 16.67 9.25
N ASN A 215 -9.86 15.39 9.55
CA ASN A 215 -11.16 14.88 9.93
C ASN A 215 -11.57 15.42 11.32
N ALA A 216 -12.79 15.10 11.77
CA ALA A 216 -13.22 15.25 13.15
C ALA A 216 -13.67 13.88 13.70
N PRO A 217 -12.88 13.19 14.54
CA PRO A 217 -11.59 13.62 15.09
C PRO A 217 -10.45 13.59 14.06
N ALA A 218 -9.48 14.50 14.23
CA ALA A 218 -8.28 14.60 13.40
C ALA A 218 -7.30 13.46 13.64
N LEU A 219 -7.18 12.98 14.87
CA LEU A 219 -6.29 11.90 15.26
C LEU A 219 -7.08 10.66 15.71
N SER A 220 -6.71 9.49 15.19
CA SER A 220 -7.21 8.20 15.67
C SER A 220 -6.10 7.16 15.56
N ASN A 221 -5.87 6.37 16.62
CA ASN A 221 -4.84 5.33 16.68
C ASN A 221 -3.42 5.80 16.25
N LYS A 222 -3.03 7.04 16.61
CA LYS A 222 -1.80 7.74 16.19
C LYS A 222 -1.68 8.02 14.68
N GLN A 223 -2.77 7.93 13.92
CA GLN A 223 -2.83 8.37 12.53
C GLN A 223 -3.60 9.69 12.43
N LEU A 224 -3.14 10.57 11.55
CA LEU A 224 -3.86 11.75 11.08
C LEU A 224 -4.89 11.31 10.04
N LEU A 225 -6.16 11.51 10.34
CA LEU A 225 -7.27 11.28 9.41
C LEU A 225 -7.52 12.59 8.66
N HIS A 226 -7.61 12.53 7.33
CA HIS A 226 -7.87 13.67 6.47
C HIS A 226 -8.89 13.35 5.37
N THR A 227 -9.53 14.41 4.88
CA THR A 227 -10.60 14.35 3.85
C THR A 227 -10.11 14.70 2.45
N CYS A 228 -8.79 14.85 2.29
CA CYS A 228 -8.14 15.16 1.02
C CYS A 228 -8.21 13.99 0.04
N ASP A 229 -8.52 14.28 -1.22
CA ASP A 229 -8.63 13.32 -2.33
C ASP A 229 -7.27 12.72 -2.72
N THR A 230 -7.18 11.39 -2.74
CA THR A 230 -5.97 10.66 -3.12
C THR A 230 -6.30 9.48 -4.04
N LEU A 231 -5.31 9.02 -4.82
CA LEU A 231 -5.37 7.83 -5.67
C LEU A 231 -4.05 7.05 -5.61
N PRO A 232 -4.01 5.73 -5.88
CA PRO A 232 -2.80 4.92 -5.70
C PRO A 232 -1.57 5.53 -6.37
N GLY A 233 -0.46 5.66 -5.63
CA GLY A 233 0.72 6.43 -6.05
C GLY A 233 0.89 7.76 -5.32
N ASN A 234 -0.12 8.23 -4.57
CA ASN A 234 0.06 9.32 -3.60
C ASN A 234 0.77 8.89 -2.31
N SER A 235 0.95 7.60 -2.04
CA SER A 235 1.83 7.09 -0.97
C SER A 235 3.13 7.90 -0.88
N GLY A 236 3.37 8.56 0.25
CA GLY A 236 4.52 9.41 0.51
C GLY A 236 4.33 10.89 0.17
N SER A 237 3.11 11.32 -0.19
CA SER A 237 2.77 12.73 -0.40
C SER A 237 2.82 13.52 0.92
N PRO A 238 3.29 14.78 0.90
CA PRO A 238 3.18 15.66 2.04
C PRO A 238 1.72 16.06 2.29
N VAL A 239 1.27 15.92 3.54
CA VAL A 239 0.09 16.64 4.05
C VAL A 239 0.58 17.99 4.57
N ILE A 240 0.20 19.06 3.88
CA ILE A 240 0.67 20.43 4.12
C ILE A 240 -0.43 21.19 4.85
N ASP A 241 -0.09 21.87 5.94
CA ASP A 241 -1.01 22.80 6.59
C ASP A 241 -1.16 24.08 5.74
N ALA A 242 -2.40 24.43 5.41
CA ALA A 242 -2.70 25.54 4.50
C ALA A 242 -2.35 26.92 5.07
N SER A 243 -2.28 27.04 6.40
CA SER A 243 -1.96 28.29 7.10
C SER A 243 -0.46 28.44 7.31
N LEU A 244 0.21 27.37 7.77
CA LEU A 244 1.64 27.35 8.04
C LEU A 244 2.49 27.16 6.78
N GLN A 245 1.93 26.56 5.73
CA GLN A 245 2.63 26.18 4.48
C GLN A 245 3.78 25.18 4.72
N LYS A 246 3.62 24.33 5.75
CA LYS A 246 4.60 23.32 6.20
C LYS A 246 3.98 21.93 6.21
N VAL A 247 4.83 20.91 6.09
CA VAL A 247 4.39 19.50 6.12
C VAL A 247 4.11 19.08 7.57
N VAL A 248 2.88 18.66 7.82
CA VAL A 248 2.37 18.25 9.14
C VAL A 248 2.00 16.76 9.21
N GLY A 249 1.99 16.08 8.07
CA GLY A 249 1.87 14.62 8.00
C GLY A 249 2.45 14.02 6.73
N LEU A 250 2.72 12.72 6.76
CA LEU A 250 3.14 11.91 5.62
C LEU A 250 1.98 10.98 5.23
N HIS A 251 1.32 11.26 4.11
CA HIS A 251 0.17 10.49 3.64
C HIS A 251 0.59 9.07 3.19
N HIS A 252 -0.22 8.05 3.53
CA HIS A 252 0.20 6.65 3.36
C HIS A 252 -0.91 5.61 3.04
N ALA A 253 -2.20 5.92 3.22
CA ALA A 253 -3.31 4.99 2.92
C ALA A 253 -4.68 5.69 2.88
N GLY A 254 -5.72 4.95 2.45
CA GLY A 254 -7.14 5.35 2.49
C GLY A 254 -8.11 4.25 2.95
N SER A 255 -9.31 4.63 3.40
CA SER A 255 -10.43 3.72 3.69
C SER A 255 -11.73 4.14 3.01
N ASN A 256 -12.15 3.35 2.01
CA ASN A 256 -13.48 3.46 1.38
C ASN A 256 -14.64 3.30 2.39
N ARG A 257 -14.43 2.53 3.47
CA ARG A 257 -15.47 2.21 4.45
C ARG A 257 -15.78 3.39 5.35
N ASP A 258 -14.75 4.12 5.73
CA ASP A 258 -14.81 5.18 6.73
C ASP A 258 -14.75 6.58 6.10
N ALA A 259 -14.67 6.65 4.76
CA ALA A 259 -14.63 7.85 3.92
C ALA A 259 -13.51 8.84 4.29
N VAL A 260 -12.36 8.32 4.74
CA VAL A 260 -11.19 9.09 5.16
C VAL A 260 -9.90 8.52 4.57
N ASN A 261 -8.92 9.40 4.39
CA ASN A 261 -7.54 9.04 4.09
C ASN A 261 -6.65 9.25 5.32
N TYR A 262 -5.53 8.56 5.38
CA TYR A 262 -4.62 8.48 6.53
C TYR A 262 -3.24 9.01 6.19
N ALA A 263 -2.66 9.69 7.17
CA ALA A 263 -1.28 10.13 7.20
C ALA A 263 -0.65 9.81 8.57
N ILE A 264 0.66 9.66 8.59
CA ILE A 264 1.44 9.59 9.82
C ILE A 264 1.77 11.03 10.25
N PRO A 265 1.45 11.48 11.48
CA PRO A 265 1.77 12.82 11.94
C PRO A 265 3.27 13.11 11.86
N MET A 266 3.63 14.28 11.34
CA MET A 266 5.05 14.65 11.17
C MET A 266 5.75 14.83 12.54
N GLY A 267 5.00 15.17 13.59
CA GLY A 267 5.51 15.18 14.96
C GLY A 267 6.04 13.82 15.43
N ASP A 268 5.34 12.71 15.12
CA ASP A 268 5.78 11.36 15.50
C ASP A 268 7.03 10.94 14.71
N ILE A 269 7.08 11.26 13.41
CA ILE A 269 8.25 11.02 12.55
C ILE A 269 9.47 11.80 13.08
N LEU A 270 9.30 13.10 13.36
CA LEU A 270 10.36 13.97 13.87
C LEU A 270 10.84 13.59 15.28
N ALA A 271 9.97 13.02 16.12
CA ALA A 271 10.35 12.49 17.43
C ALA A 271 11.20 11.21 17.35
N GLN A 272 11.05 10.40 16.30
CA GLN A 272 11.85 9.20 16.06
C GLN A 272 13.13 9.48 15.24
N SER A 273 13.05 10.43 14.30
CA SER A 273 14.08 10.66 13.28
C SER A 273 15.36 11.29 13.84
N LYS A 274 16.50 10.83 13.34
CA LYS A 274 17.83 11.41 13.60
C LYS A 274 18.35 12.22 12.41
N VAL A 275 17.68 12.13 11.26
CA VAL A 275 18.06 12.80 10.01
C VAL A 275 17.21 14.05 9.79
N LEU A 276 15.89 13.91 9.92
CA LEU A 276 14.92 14.97 9.70
C LEU A 276 14.95 16.00 10.84
N LYS A 277 14.54 17.23 10.54
CA LYS A 277 14.50 18.34 11.50
C LYS A 277 13.22 19.14 11.33
N ALA A 278 12.66 19.57 12.45
CA ALA A 278 11.56 20.53 12.46
C ALA A 278 12.07 21.90 11.99
N ALA A 279 11.29 22.56 11.13
CA ALA A 279 11.43 23.98 10.89
C ALA A 279 10.88 24.75 12.10
N PHE A 280 11.52 25.86 12.47
CA PHE A 280 11.09 26.67 13.62
C PHE A 280 9.64 27.17 13.46
N VAL A 281 8.80 26.96 14.48
CA VAL A 281 7.42 27.45 14.56
C VAL A 281 7.27 28.28 15.83
N PRO A 282 7.10 29.62 15.74
CA PRO A 282 6.86 30.45 16.92
C PRO A 282 5.58 30.03 17.64
N GLY A 283 5.68 29.68 18.93
CA GLY A 283 4.53 29.37 19.78
C GLY A 283 4.03 27.92 19.77
N ALA A 284 4.70 27.00 19.07
CA ALA A 284 4.42 25.56 19.22
C ALA A 284 4.86 25.03 20.60
N VAL A 285 4.06 24.17 21.21
CA VAL A 285 4.37 23.53 22.50
C VAL A 285 5.27 22.32 22.26
N ASP A 286 6.41 22.26 22.95
CA ASP A 286 7.44 21.23 22.77
C ASP A 286 6.93 19.83 23.19
N PRO A 287 7.02 18.79 22.33
CA PRO A 287 6.63 17.43 22.68
C PRO A 287 7.75 16.73 23.47
N THR A 288 7.72 16.80 24.80
CA THR A 288 8.61 15.99 25.65
C THR A 288 8.22 14.49 25.62
N PRO A 289 9.19 13.56 25.54
CA PRO A 289 8.92 12.12 25.39
C PRO A 289 8.44 11.47 26.70
N PRO A 290 7.58 10.43 26.65
CA PRO A 290 6.98 9.83 27.84
C PRO A 290 7.83 8.71 28.47
N THR A 291 8.14 8.82 29.76
CA THR A 291 8.72 7.74 30.58
C THR A 291 7.86 7.40 31.80
N THR A 292 6.95 6.42 31.61
CA THR A 292 6.54 5.31 32.52
C THR A 292 6.02 5.58 33.97
N PRO A 293 5.25 4.64 34.60
CA PRO A 293 4.16 4.96 35.56
C PRO A 293 4.31 4.24 36.95
N PRO A 294 3.27 4.04 37.82
CA PRO A 294 1.93 4.66 38.03
C PRO A 294 1.62 5.06 39.52
N VAL A 295 0.35 5.45 39.80
CA VAL A 295 -0.39 5.40 41.11
C VAL A 295 -0.21 6.61 42.09
N PRO A 296 -1.23 7.07 42.89
CA PRO A 296 -2.71 6.96 42.82
C PRO A 296 -3.45 8.33 42.76
N GLU A 297 -4.79 8.30 42.62
CA GLU A 297 -5.70 9.44 42.93
C GLU A 297 -5.62 9.85 44.43
N PRO A 298 -5.96 11.11 44.77
CA PRO A 298 -7.27 11.31 45.42
C PRO A 298 -7.99 12.66 45.21
N ILE A 299 -9.33 12.57 45.24
CA ILE A 299 -10.32 13.49 45.85
C ILE A 299 -10.66 14.81 45.13
N ASP A 300 -11.91 14.84 44.70
CA ASP A 300 -12.80 15.98 44.43
C ASP A 300 -12.89 16.98 45.60
N THR A 301 -12.65 18.25 45.32
CA THR A 301 -13.27 19.38 46.05
C THR A 301 -13.78 20.42 45.06
N GLY A 302 -14.97 20.18 44.52
CA GLY A 302 -15.68 21.15 43.70
C GLY A 302 -16.05 22.42 44.46
N GLU A 303 -15.81 23.58 43.85
CA GLU A 303 -16.49 24.83 44.20
C GLU A 303 -16.81 25.60 42.91
N THR A 304 -18.11 25.84 42.67
CA THR A 304 -18.64 26.42 41.43
C THR A 304 -19.21 27.83 41.68
N ALA A 305 -18.79 28.81 40.87
CA ALA A 305 -19.51 30.08 40.63
C ALA A 305 -18.97 30.74 39.33
N PRO A 306 -19.66 31.73 38.71
CA PRO A 306 -20.56 31.49 37.58
C PRO A 306 -20.13 32.25 36.29
N PRO A 307 -20.80 32.04 35.13
CA PRO A 307 -20.33 32.56 33.84
C PRO A 307 -20.78 34.01 33.55
N PRO A 308 -20.00 34.77 32.74
CA PRO A 308 -20.46 35.99 32.08
C PRO A 308 -20.86 35.69 30.62
N ASP A 309 -22.14 35.42 30.38
CA ASP A 309 -22.73 35.37 29.03
C ASP A 309 -23.12 36.77 28.49
N ALA A 310 -23.38 36.82 27.19
CA ALA A 310 -24.24 37.80 26.50
C ALA A 310 -23.72 39.24 26.23
N LYS A 311 -22.41 39.51 26.30
CA LYS A 311 -21.84 40.74 25.69
C LYS A 311 -21.13 40.53 24.35
N ASP A 312 -20.41 39.41 24.18
CA ASP A 312 -19.62 39.18 22.97
C ASP A 312 -20.48 38.84 21.74
N GLU A 313 -21.54 38.02 21.89
CA GLU A 313 -22.31 37.54 20.75
C GLU A 313 -23.00 38.67 19.95
N THR A 314 -23.42 39.74 20.62
CA THR A 314 -23.97 40.96 19.99
C THR A 314 -22.90 41.83 19.35
N ALA A 315 -21.67 41.84 19.88
CA ALA A 315 -20.55 42.57 19.29
C ALA A 315 -20.02 41.88 18.03
N LEU A 316 -19.87 40.54 18.08
CA LEU A 316 -19.56 39.71 16.90
C LEU A 316 -20.59 39.92 15.79
N LYS A 317 -21.90 39.78 16.09
CA LYS A 317 -22.97 39.99 15.09
C LYS A 317 -23.03 41.40 14.51
N LEU A 318 -22.65 42.43 15.29
CA LEU A 318 -22.53 43.79 14.78
C LEU A 318 -21.33 43.92 13.82
N CYS A 319 -20.19 43.31 14.15
CA CYS A 319 -19.01 43.32 13.31
C CYS A 319 -19.18 42.49 12.03
N ASP A 320 -19.85 41.33 12.07
CA ASP A 320 -20.24 40.58 10.88
C ASP A 320 -21.07 41.46 9.93
N ALA A 321 -22.11 42.12 10.44
CA ALA A 321 -22.98 42.99 9.65
C ALA A 321 -22.25 44.22 9.09
N LEU A 322 -21.40 44.88 9.89
CA LEU A 322 -20.59 46.02 9.43
C LEU A 322 -19.56 45.61 8.37
N TYR A 323 -19.03 44.38 8.44
CA TYR A 323 -18.11 43.86 7.44
C TYR A 323 -18.81 43.57 6.11
N ASP A 324 -20.01 42.96 6.14
CA ASP A 324 -20.81 42.74 4.94
C ASP A 324 -21.29 44.06 4.31
N GLU A 325 -21.61 45.08 5.12
CA GLU A 325 -21.97 46.42 4.61
C GLU A 325 -20.77 47.12 3.98
N ALA A 326 -19.57 47.06 4.60
CA ALA A 326 -18.34 47.58 4.02
C ALA A 326 -17.98 46.88 2.69
N LYS A 327 -18.23 45.58 2.61
CA LYS A 327 -18.09 44.76 1.41
C LYS A 327 -19.11 45.10 0.31
N ALA A 328 -20.33 45.44 0.68
CA ALA A 328 -21.35 45.93 -0.25
C ALA A 328 -21.01 47.32 -0.81
N PHE A 329 -20.45 48.21 0.01
CA PHE A 329 -19.95 49.52 -0.43
C PHE A 329 -18.72 49.41 -1.33
N SER A 330 -17.84 48.42 -1.08
CA SER A 330 -16.66 48.11 -1.91
C SER A 330 -15.62 49.24 -2.04
N GLU A 331 -15.71 50.26 -1.20
CA GLU A 331 -14.84 51.44 -1.19
C GLU A 331 -13.89 51.46 0.02
N CYS A 332 -12.71 52.03 -0.16
CA CYS A 332 -11.62 52.03 0.83
C CYS A 332 -12.03 52.51 2.23
N PHE A 333 -12.70 53.66 2.29
CA PHE A 333 -13.13 54.28 3.55
C PHE A 333 -14.11 53.40 4.35
N ALA A 334 -14.86 52.51 3.70
CA ALA A 334 -15.83 51.64 4.37
C ALA A 334 -15.13 50.52 5.14
N TYR A 335 -14.08 49.92 4.57
CA TYR A 335 -13.24 48.94 5.26
C TYR A 335 -12.39 49.59 6.36
N GLU A 336 -11.92 50.83 6.16
CA GLU A 336 -11.22 51.59 7.22
C GLU A 336 -12.14 51.92 8.40
N ALA A 337 -13.38 52.35 8.14
CA ALA A 337 -14.39 52.60 9.17
C ALA A 337 -14.75 51.33 9.94
N TYR A 338 -14.93 50.19 9.24
CA TYR A 338 -15.10 48.88 9.87
C TYR A 338 -13.92 48.55 10.80
N LEU A 339 -12.68 48.77 10.36
CA LEU A 339 -11.47 48.49 11.16
C LEU A 339 -11.32 49.36 12.41
N GLN A 340 -11.88 50.57 12.43
CA GLN A 340 -11.90 51.42 13.62
C GLN A 340 -12.84 50.92 14.71
N VAL A 341 -13.92 50.20 14.34
CA VAL A 341 -14.93 49.69 15.28
C VAL A 341 -14.68 48.22 15.65
N CYS A 342 -14.18 47.43 14.70
CA CYS A 342 -14.09 45.97 14.76
C CYS A 342 -12.65 45.45 14.52
N GLY A 343 -11.63 46.22 14.92
CA GLY A 343 -10.21 45.96 14.59
C GLY A 343 -9.62 44.63 15.07
N ASP A 344 -10.24 44.01 16.08
CA ASP A 344 -9.88 42.73 16.70
C ASP A 344 -10.81 41.56 16.28
N HIS A 345 -11.83 41.84 15.47
CA HIS A 345 -12.76 40.83 14.94
C HIS A 345 -12.06 39.97 13.87
N PRO A 346 -12.36 38.65 13.70
CA PRO A 346 -11.66 37.79 12.73
C PRO A 346 -11.60 38.33 11.29
N TYR A 347 -12.65 39.01 10.82
CA TYR A 347 -12.65 39.63 9.48
C TYR A 347 -11.80 40.90 9.36
N ALA A 348 -11.24 41.44 10.45
CA ALA A 348 -10.29 42.55 10.42
C ALA A 348 -9.02 42.23 9.62
N ILE A 349 -8.58 40.97 9.59
CA ILE A 349 -7.44 40.54 8.75
C ILE A 349 -7.79 40.70 7.27
N LEU A 350 -9.01 40.34 6.89
CA LEU A 350 -9.48 40.48 5.51
C LEU A 350 -9.64 41.96 5.13
N ALA A 351 -10.29 42.78 5.98
CA ALA A 351 -10.42 44.22 5.76
C ALA A 351 -9.04 44.92 5.65
N LYS A 352 -8.06 44.58 6.50
CA LYS A 352 -6.68 45.08 6.42
C LYS A 352 -6.03 44.72 5.08
N SER A 353 -6.28 43.50 4.56
CA SER A 353 -5.74 43.10 3.24
C SER A 353 -6.42 43.82 2.06
N TYR A 354 -7.73 44.13 2.15
CA TYR A 354 -8.43 44.95 1.17
C TYR A 354 -7.89 46.40 1.13
N VAL A 355 -7.70 47.02 2.30
CA VAL A 355 -7.13 48.37 2.39
C VAL A 355 -5.72 48.41 1.81
N ALA A 356 -4.84 47.47 2.20
CA ALA A 356 -3.48 47.39 1.68
C ALA A 356 -3.39 47.16 0.16
N ARG A 357 -4.38 46.47 -0.44
CA ARG A 357 -4.39 46.11 -1.87
C ARG A 357 -5.04 47.17 -2.77
N LEU A 358 -6.05 47.89 -2.29
CA LEU A 358 -6.88 48.78 -3.13
C LEU A 358 -6.71 50.26 -2.83
N CYS A 359 -6.18 50.62 -1.66
CA CYS A 359 -6.23 52.00 -1.14
C CYS A 359 -4.86 52.71 -1.16
N THR A 360 -3.85 52.06 -1.74
CA THR A 360 -2.53 52.63 -1.99
C THR A 360 -2.53 53.48 -3.26
N THR A 361 -2.56 54.81 -3.10
CA THR A 361 -2.31 55.73 -4.22
C THR A 361 -0.87 55.60 -4.72
N PRO A 362 -0.63 55.57 -6.04
CA PRO A 362 0.72 55.36 -6.58
C PRO A 362 1.58 56.65 -6.49
N ASP A 363 2.79 56.50 -5.96
CA ASP A 363 3.84 57.52 -6.13
C ASP A 363 4.39 57.54 -7.58
N PRO A 364 4.92 58.67 -8.08
CA PRO A 364 5.19 58.85 -9.51
C PRO A 364 6.42 58.07 -10.00
N VAL A 365 6.32 57.55 -11.24
CA VAL A 365 7.39 56.80 -11.92
C VAL A 365 8.49 57.75 -12.41
N GLU A 366 9.74 57.50 -11.99
CA GLU A 366 10.93 58.07 -12.63
C GLU A 366 11.48 57.10 -13.69
N VAL A 367 11.67 57.59 -14.92
CA VAL A 367 12.00 56.76 -16.09
C VAL A 367 13.52 56.67 -16.25
N THR A 368 14.08 55.47 -16.10
CA THR A 368 15.46 55.17 -16.53
C THR A 368 15.47 54.46 -17.89
N PRO A 369 16.46 54.75 -18.77
CA PRO A 369 16.54 54.18 -20.11
C PRO A 369 16.90 52.67 -20.10
N PRO A 370 16.61 51.92 -21.19
CA PRO A 370 16.74 50.47 -21.21
C PRO A 370 18.19 50.01 -20.95
N PRO A 371 18.37 48.85 -20.27
CA PRO A 371 19.69 48.33 -19.94
C PRO A 371 20.47 47.96 -21.21
N PRO A 372 21.82 48.06 -21.19
CA PRO A 372 22.66 47.59 -22.29
C PRO A 372 22.50 46.07 -22.47
N ALA A 373 22.79 45.60 -23.69
CA ALA A 373 22.75 44.17 -24.01
C ALA A 373 23.57 43.35 -23.00
N PRO A 374 23.10 42.14 -22.62
CA PRO A 374 23.78 41.32 -21.63
C PRO A 374 25.22 41.02 -22.08
N PRO A 375 26.21 41.06 -21.16
CA PRO A 375 27.53 40.57 -21.49
C PRO A 375 27.46 39.09 -21.84
N GLU A 376 28.30 38.65 -22.78
CA GLU A 376 28.46 37.23 -23.13
C GLU A 376 28.66 36.41 -21.85
N GLU A 377 27.93 35.30 -21.74
CA GLU A 377 28.02 34.43 -20.56
C GLU A 377 29.49 34.06 -20.32
N VAL A 378 30.01 34.40 -19.14
CA VAL A 378 31.30 33.90 -18.68
C VAL A 378 31.12 32.42 -18.41
N VAL A 379 31.32 31.61 -19.44
CA VAL A 379 31.34 30.15 -19.35
C VAL A 379 32.32 29.78 -18.25
N ASP A 380 31.80 29.13 -17.21
CA ASP A 380 32.61 28.59 -16.13
C ASP A 380 33.57 27.53 -16.70
N THR A 381 34.78 27.95 -17.06
CA THR A 381 35.82 27.08 -17.62
C THR A 381 36.51 26.24 -16.55
N THR A 382 35.99 26.15 -15.33
CA THR A 382 36.54 25.19 -14.35
C THR A 382 36.18 23.76 -14.82
N PRO A 383 37.16 22.88 -15.08
CA PRO A 383 36.85 21.55 -15.55
C PRO A 383 36.23 20.74 -14.41
N LEU A 384 35.04 20.22 -14.70
CA LEU A 384 34.13 19.56 -13.75
C LEU A 384 34.78 18.42 -12.97
N LEU A 385 35.79 17.77 -13.57
CA LEU A 385 36.67 16.81 -12.91
C LEU A 385 38.13 17.16 -13.19
N TRP A 386 39.00 16.94 -12.20
CA TRP A 386 40.43 17.29 -12.29
C TRP A 386 41.15 16.66 -13.49
N TRP A 387 40.70 15.48 -13.94
CA TRP A 387 41.27 14.74 -15.06
C TRP A 387 40.78 15.20 -16.43
N CYS A 388 39.72 16.03 -16.52
CA CYS A 388 39.21 16.58 -17.78
C CYS A 388 40.18 17.53 -18.51
N LYS A 389 41.29 17.93 -17.86
CA LYS A 389 42.40 18.66 -18.49
C LYS A 389 43.34 17.78 -19.32
N SER A 390 43.17 16.46 -19.29
CA SER A 390 44.03 15.52 -20.04
C SER A 390 43.80 15.63 -21.55
N SER A 391 44.88 15.58 -22.34
CA SER A 391 44.79 15.58 -23.82
C SER A 391 44.44 14.20 -24.40
N GLY A 392 44.45 13.15 -23.59
CA GLY A 392 44.28 11.76 -24.01
C GLY A 392 42.89 11.14 -23.78
N LEU A 393 41.86 11.95 -23.50
CA LEU A 393 40.53 11.46 -23.13
C LEU A 393 39.93 10.54 -24.22
N ASN A 394 39.27 9.47 -23.81
CA ASN A 394 38.46 8.65 -24.71
C ASN A 394 37.08 9.32 -25.01
N ALA A 395 36.23 8.68 -25.82
CA ALA A 395 34.93 9.25 -26.19
C ALA A 395 33.96 9.41 -25.00
N THR A 396 33.94 8.41 -24.12
CA THR A 396 33.16 8.38 -22.87
C THR A 396 33.66 9.45 -21.91
N GLU A 397 34.97 9.57 -21.76
CA GLU A 397 35.61 10.56 -20.89
C GLU A 397 35.35 12.00 -21.37
N ARG A 398 35.42 12.27 -22.67
CA ARG A 398 34.97 13.56 -23.23
C ARG A 398 33.50 13.86 -22.94
N THR A 399 32.64 12.84 -22.99
CA THR A 399 31.20 12.98 -22.73
C THR A 399 30.93 13.28 -21.26
N ILE A 400 31.60 12.57 -20.34
CA ILE A 400 31.57 12.86 -18.89
C ILE A 400 32.07 14.29 -18.61
N CYS A 401 33.16 14.72 -19.25
CA CYS A 401 33.69 16.08 -19.07
C CYS A 401 32.83 17.19 -19.68
N GLY A 402 31.94 16.87 -20.63
CA GLY A 402 31.02 17.82 -21.25
C GLY A 402 29.66 17.93 -20.55
N ASP A 403 29.37 17.08 -19.57
CA ASP A 403 28.06 16.97 -18.93
C ASP A 403 28.18 17.04 -17.40
N ARG A 404 27.53 18.03 -16.78
CA ARG A 404 27.60 18.25 -15.31
C ARG A 404 27.00 17.10 -14.50
N TYR A 405 25.99 16.42 -15.01
CA TYR A 405 25.36 15.29 -14.33
C TYR A 405 26.24 14.04 -14.40
N LEU A 406 26.79 13.72 -15.58
CA LEU A 406 27.73 12.59 -15.73
C LEU A 406 29.04 12.83 -14.96
N ALA A 407 29.54 14.07 -14.92
CA ALA A 407 30.68 14.45 -14.10
C ALA A 407 30.42 14.20 -12.60
N GLY A 408 29.24 14.61 -12.10
CA GLY A 408 28.83 14.34 -10.71
C GLY A 408 28.70 12.84 -10.39
N LEU A 409 28.22 12.03 -11.35
CA LEU A 409 28.17 10.58 -11.21
C LEU A 409 29.57 9.93 -11.18
N ASP A 410 30.51 10.35 -12.02
CA ASP A 410 31.89 9.84 -11.97
C ASP A 410 32.59 10.27 -10.67
N GLU A 411 32.35 11.49 -10.18
CA GLU A 411 32.87 11.94 -8.88
C GLU A 411 32.33 11.11 -7.70
N GLU A 412 31.02 10.83 -7.68
CA GLU A 412 30.37 10.01 -6.64
C GLU A 412 30.81 8.54 -6.73
N MET A 413 31.02 8.02 -7.94
CA MET A 413 31.57 6.68 -8.17
C MET A 413 33.01 6.57 -7.64
N GLU A 414 33.83 7.60 -7.82
CA GLU A 414 35.17 7.68 -7.22
C GLU A 414 35.14 7.88 -5.70
N ARG A 415 34.14 8.60 -5.17
CA ARG A 415 33.92 8.78 -3.73
C ARG A 415 33.53 7.45 -3.07
N ALA A 416 32.58 6.72 -3.67
CA ALA A 416 32.18 5.38 -3.26
C ALA A 416 33.32 4.36 -3.39
N TYR A 417 34.20 4.47 -4.39
CA TYR A 417 35.38 3.61 -4.51
C TYR A 417 36.43 3.88 -3.43
N LYS A 418 36.60 5.13 -2.98
CA LYS A 418 37.52 5.50 -1.90
C LYS A 418 37.02 5.10 -0.49
N SER A 419 35.70 5.05 -0.29
CA SER A 419 35.08 4.60 0.97
C SER A 419 33.95 3.60 0.69
N PRO A 420 34.28 2.37 0.24
CA PRO A 420 33.27 1.40 -0.18
C PRO A 420 32.73 0.59 0.99
N ALA A 421 31.43 0.32 0.99
CA ALA A 421 30.85 -0.73 1.83
C ALA A 421 31.23 -2.14 1.30
N ARG A 422 31.56 -2.24 0.00
CA ARG A 422 32.07 -3.45 -0.65
C ARG A 422 33.39 -3.17 -1.35
N ALA A 423 34.49 -3.53 -0.69
CA ALA A 423 35.84 -3.31 -1.19
C ALA A 423 36.06 -3.97 -2.56
N VAL A 424 36.71 -3.25 -3.46
CA VAL A 424 37.20 -3.75 -4.75
C VAL A 424 38.66 -3.36 -4.92
N SER A 425 39.45 -4.21 -5.58
CA SER A 425 40.83 -3.88 -5.92
C SER A 425 40.90 -2.80 -7.01
N SER A 426 42.01 -2.07 -7.05
CA SER A 426 42.32 -1.12 -8.13
C SER A 426 42.28 -1.77 -9.51
N THR A 427 42.74 -3.01 -9.64
CA THR A 427 42.66 -3.80 -10.88
C THR A 427 41.21 -4.01 -11.32
N GLN A 428 40.31 -4.39 -10.40
CA GLN A 428 38.88 -4.55 -10.69
C GLN A 428 38.22 -3.21 -11.04
N GLN A 429 38.61 -2.12 -10.39
CA GLN A 429 38.09 -0.79 -10.69
C GLN A 429 38.53 -0.30 -12.08
N SER A 430 39.80 -0.44 -12.44
CA SER A 430 40.32 -0.11 -13.77
C SER A 430 39.74 -1.01 -14.87
N ALA A 431 39.53 -2.30 -14.60
CA ALA A 431 38.87 -3.23 -15.51
C ALA A 431 37.38 -2.88 -15.72
N TRP A 432 36.69 -2.38 -14.68
CA TRP A 432 35.33 -1.89 -14.82
C TRP A 432 35.26 -0.57 -15.62
N ARG A 433 36.17 0.39 -15.39
CA ARG A 433 36.21 1.62 -16.21
C ARG A 433 36.41 1.30 -17.68
N THR A 434 37.47 0.58 -18.02
CA THR A 434 37.82 0.24 -19.42
C THR A 434 36.86 -0.78 -20.06
N GLY A 435 36.37 -1.74 -19.28
CA GLY A 435 35.52 -2.85 -19.75
C GLY A 435 34.03 -2.64 -19.63
N THR A 436 33.56 -1.57 -18.99
CA THR A 436 32.12 -1.29 -18.80
C THR A 436 31.80 0.18 -19.07
N ARG A 437 32.38 1.12 -18.33
CA ARG A 437 32.15 2.57 -18.51
C ARG A 437 32.54 3.02 -19.93
N ASP A 438 33.79 2.77 -20.32
CA ASP A 438 34.37 3.30 -21.54
C ASP A 438 33.76 2.65 -22.81
N ARG A 439 33.12 1.49 -22.68
CA ARG A 439 32.37 0.84 -23.78
C ARG A 439 31.08 1.57 -24.18
N CYS A 440 30.57 2.48 -23.35
CA CYS A 440 29.38 3.27 -23.68
C CYS A 440 29.61 4.31 -24.78
N GLY A 441 30.86 4.66 -25.09
CA GLY A 441 31.18 5.70 -26.06
C GLY A 441 30.56 7.03 -25.65
N ALA A 442 29.89 7.73 -26.57
CA ALA A 442 29.22 9.00 -26.28
C ALA A 442 27.75 8.87 -25.82
N ASN A 443 27.28 7.67 -25.46
CA ASN A 443 25.88 7.46 -25.05
C ASN A 443 25.68 7.81 -23.57
N THR A 444 25.06 8.97 -23.31
CA THR A 444 24.81 9.53 -21.97
C THR A 444 24.05 8.57 -21.05
N ASP A 445 23.01 7.90 -21.56
CA ASP A 445 22.15 7.00 -20.76
C ASP A 445 22.85 5.69 -20.39
N CYS A 446 23.73 5.21 -21.27
CA CYS A 446 24.61 4.09 -20.98
C CYS A 446 25.61 4.48 -19.88
N ILE A 447 26.25 5.65 -20.00
CA ILE A 447 27.25 6.15 -19.04
C ILE A 447 26.62 6.35 -17.66
N SER A 448 25.47 7.03 -17.59
CA SER A 448 24.77 7.28 -16.33
C SER A 448 24.40 5.97 -15.65
N ARG A 449 23.74 5.05 -16.38
CA ARG A 449 23.34 3.73 -15.84
C ARG A 449 24.54 2.95 -15.29
N VAL A 450 25.63 2.80 -16.04
CA VAL A 450 26.76 1.99 -15.55
C VAL A 450 27.50 2.65 -14.38
N LEU A 451 27.56 3.99 -14.33
CA LEU A 451 28.08 4.71 -13.16
C LEU A 451 27.19 4.48 -11.94
N ILE A 452 25.87 4.58 -12.09
CA ILE A 452 24.88 4.31 -11.03
C ILE A 452 24.99 2.86 -10.54
N ASP A 453 25.03 1.88 -11.44
CA ASP A 453 25.21 0.46 -11.11
C ASP A 453 26.49 0.26 -10.27
N ARG A 454 27.56 0.98 -10.62
CA ARG A 454 28.84 0.90 -9.92
C ARG A 454 28.84 1.59 -8.56
N ILE A 455 28.24 2.77 -8.44
CA ILE A 455 28.01 3.47 -7.16
C ILE A 455 27.24 2.55 -6.22
N THR A 456 26.10 2.01 -6.69
CA THR A 456 25.25 1.09 -5.93
C THR A 456 26.02 -0.16 -5.51
N TYR A 457 26.80 -0.78 -6.40
CA TYR A 457 27.63 -1.95 -6.08
C TYR A 457 28.67 -1.65 -4.99
N LEU A 458 29.29 -0.46 -5.00
CA LEU A 458 30.32 -0.06 -4.04
C LEU A 458 29.74 0.37 -2.68
N LYS A 459 28.59 1.07 -2.68
CA LYS A 459 27.84 1.47 -1.48
C LYS A 459 27.04 0.31 -0.84
N THR A 460 26.76 -0.76 -1.57
CA THR A 460 26.04 -1.94 -1.03
C THR A 460 27.03 -2.95 -0.44
N PRO A 461 27.04 -3.21 0.88
CA PRO A 461 27.96 -4.18 1.47
C PRO A 461 27.83 -5.56 0.84
N GLU A 462 28.90 -6.35 0.87
CA GLU A 462 28.81 -7.74 0.44
C GLU A 462 27.80 -8.47 1.34
N LYS A 463 26.83 -9.17 0.72
CA LYS A 463 25.76 -9.82 1.47
C LYS A 463 26.40 -10.94 2.29
N VAL A 464 26.54 -10.72 3.60
CA VAL A 464 26.89 -11.79 4.53
C VAL A 464 25.80 -12.85 4.42
N VAL A 465 26.10 -13.94 3.73
CA VAL A 465 25.22 -15.11 3.67
C VAL A 465 25.37 -15.83 5.00
N THR A 466 24.73 -15.28 6.03
CA THR A 466 24.36 -16.08 7.19
C THR A 466 23.48 -17.23 6.68
N PRO A 467 23.67 -18.46 7.19
CA PRO A 467 22.72 -19.53 6.90
C PRO A 467 21.33 -19.04 7.35
N PRO A 468 20.27 -19.29 6.55
CA PRO A 468 18.95 -18.76 6.86
C PRO A 468 18.53 -19.21 8.27
N PRO A 469 17.89 -18.33 9.07
CA PRO A 469 17.34 -18.75 10.36
C PRO A 469 16.44 -19.97 10.13
N PRO A 470 16.40 -20.94 11.05
CA PRO A 470 15.60 -22.13 10.89
C PRO A 470 14.15 -21.70 10.68
N VAL A 471 13.63 -21.93 9.47
CA VAL A 471 12.23 -21.66 9.12
C VAL A 471 11.37 -22.33 10.19
N GLN A 472 10.56 -21.54 10.90
CA GLN A 472 9.66 -22.11 11.88
C GLN A 472 8.64 -22.96 11.15
N THR A 473 8.84 -24.27 11.20
CA THR A 473 7.97 -25.23 10.54
C THR A 473 6.99 -25.81 11.56
N TYR A 474 5.71 -25.73 11.23
CA TYR A 474 4.65 -26.20 12.11
C TYR A 474 4.11 -27.53 11.58
N THR A 475 3.97 -28.51 12.47
CA THR A 475 3.27 -29.76 12.12
C THR A 475 1.77 -29.50 12.15
N MET A 476 1.08 -29.81 11.06
CA MET A 476 -0.38 -29.78 10.98
C MET A 476 -0.91 -31.08 10.39
N TYR A 477 -2.22 -31.28 10.51
CA TYR A 477 -2.92 -32.48 10.08
C TYR A 477 -4.09 -32.15 9.17
N VAL A 478 -4.30 -32.95 8.14
CA VAL A 478 -5.44 -32.80 7.21
C VAL A 478 -6.76 -33.02 7.96
N THR A 479 -7.71 -32.12 7.79
CA THR A 479 -9.04 -32.15 8.41
C THR A 479 -10.11 -31.58 7.49
N GLY A 480 -11.40 -31.77 7.83
CA GLY A 480 -12.54 -31.19 7.11
C GLY A 480 -12.79 -31.73 5.70
N THR A 481 -11.99 -32.69 5.22
CA THR A 481 -12.15 -33.39 3.93
C THR A 481 -11.50 -34.77 4.01
N ASP A 482 -12.07 -35.76 3.30
CA ASP A 482 -11.49 -37.11 3.19
C ASP A 482 -10.15 -37.11 2.42
N HIS A 483 -10.06 -36.22 1.43
CA HIS A 483 -8.90 -36.06 0.56
C HIS A 483 -8.66 -34.58 0.27
N LEU A 484 -7.39 -34.17 0.25
CA LEU A 484 -6.94 -32.81 -0.03
C LEU A 484 -5.93 -32.83 -1.19
N ASN A 485 -6.20 -32.04 -2.22
CA ASN A 485 -5.33 -31.92 -3.39
C ASN A 485 -4.14 -31.01 -3.07
N VAL A 486 -2.92 -31.52 -3.24
CA VAL A 486 -1.67 -30.78 -3.16
C VAL A 486 -1.35 -30.20 -4.54
N ARG A 487 -1.07 -28.90 -4.62
CA ARG A 487 -0.93 -28.15 -5.87
C ARG A 487 0.46 -27.58 -6.08
N SER A 488 0.78 -27.24 -7.34
CA SER A 488 2.04 -26.62 -7.74
C SER A 488 2.25 -25.20 -7.20
N GLY A 489 1.17 -24.51 -6.84
CA GLY A 489 1.15 -23.15 -6.32
C GLY A 489 -0.12 -22.89 -5.48
N PRO A 490 -0.20 -21.78 -4.74
CA PRO A 490 -1.38 -21.41 -3.98
C PRO A 490 -2.58 -21.15 -4.92
N GLY A 491 -3.78 -21.54 -4.52
CA GLY A 491 -5.00 -21.37 -5.31
C GLY A 491 -5.46 -22.60 -6.11
N THR A 492 -6.77 -22.67 -6.39
CA THR A 492 -7.41 -23.79 -7.10
C THR A 492 -7.12 -23.87 -8.59
N HIS A 493 -6.57 -22.80 -9.18
CA HIS A 493 -6.16 -22.73 -10.58
C HIS A 493 -4.83 -23.47 -10.85
N ASN A 494 -3.99 -23.65 -9.81
CA ASN A 494 -2.72 -24.36 -9.92
C ASN A 494 -2.90 -25.88 -10.09
N GLY A 495 -2.03 -26.50 -10.88
CA GLY A 495 -2.10 -27.93 -11.18
C GLY A 495 -2.00 -28.81 -9.93
N VAL A 496 -2.78 -29.89 -9.87
CA VAL A 496 -2.70 -30.88 -8.78
C VAL A 496 -1.48 -31.77 -9.03
N ILE A 497 -0.52 -31.73 -8.10
CA ILE A 497 0.74 -32.49 -8.18
C ILE A 497 0.75 -33.73 -7.26
N ASN A 498 -0.10 -33.74 -6.22
CA ASN A 498 -0.27 -34.89 -5.33
C ASN A 498 -1.64 -34.84 -4.63
N ARG A 499 -1.99 -35.86 -3.85
CA ARG A 499 -3.19 -35.90 -3.00
C ARG A 499 -2.85 -36.56 -1.68
N ILE A 500 -3.31 -35.96 -0.59
CA ILE A 500 -3.17 -36.44 0.79
C ILE A 500 -4.54 -36.69 1.40
N ASP A 501 -4.62 -37.54 2.42
CA ASP A 501 -5.86 -38.06 2.98
C ASP A 501 -6.14 -37.49 4.39
N PHE A 502 -7.37 -37.62 4.89
CA PHE A 502 -7.75 -37.14 6.23
C PHE A 502 -6.81 -37.67 7.32
N GLY A 503 -6.36 -36.78 8.20
CA GLY A 503 -5.44 -37.11 9.29
C GLY A 503 -3.97 -37.22 8.89
N ASP A 504 -3.62 -37.09 7.60
CA ASP A 504 -2.22 -37.06 7.16
C ASP A 504 -1.48 -35.90 7.82
N LYS A 505 -0.24 -36.20 8.24
CA LYS A 505 0.65 -35.23 8.88
C LYS A 505 1.49 -34.50 7.82
N VAL A 506 1.44 -33.18 7.84
CA VAL A 506 2.22 -32.32 6.93
C VAL A 506 3.07 -31.32 7.72
N THR A 507 4.22 -30.96 7.16
CA THR A 507 5.08 -29.92 7.72
C THR A 507 4.83 -28.62 6.96
N VAL A 508 4.18 -27.64 7.59
CA VAL A 508 4.00 -26.31 7.01
C VAL A 508 5.34 -25.57 6.98
N LEU A 509 5.68 -25.05 5.80
CA LEU A 509 6.89 -24.29 5.51
C LEU A 509 6.63 -22.77 5.44
N GLY A 510 5.37 -22.38 5.28
CA GLY A 510 4.91 -21.01 5.14
C GLY A 510 3.44 -20.97 4.67
N GLU A 511 2.84 -19.78 4.66
CA GLU A 511 1.45 -19.52 4.27
C GLU A 511 1.38 -18.36 3.27
N ASN A 512 0.39 -18.38 2.38
CA ASN A 512 0.08 -17.34 1.40
C ASN A 512 -1.40 -17.45 1.01
N ASP A 513 -2.19 -16.37 1.13
CA ASP A 513 -3.59 -16.26 0.69
C ASP A 513 -4.51 -17.46 1.05
N GLY A 514 -4.43 -17.95 2.29
CA GLY A 514 -5.23 -19.11 2.73
C GLY A 514 -4.77 -20.46 2.16
N TRP A 515 -3.51 -20.54 1.72
CA TRP A 515 -2.81 -21.77 1.33
C TRP A 515 -1.49 -21.91 2.08
N ASN A 516 -1.27 -23.09 2.64
CA ASN A 516 -0.01 -23.45 3.27
C ASN A 516 0.88 -24.16 2.27
N ASN A 517 2.11 -23.69 2.14
CA ASN A 517 3.18 -24.45 1.52
C ASN A 517 3.56 -25.56 2.51
N ILE A 518 3.43 -26.81 2.09
CA ILE A 518 3.65 -27.98 2.92
C ILE A 518 4.75 -28.86 2.32
N ARG A 519 5.50 -29.52 3.21
CA ARG A 519 6.34 -30.68 2.87
C ARG A 519 5.61 -31.96 3.24
N LEU A 520 5.52 -32.86 2.27
CA LEU A 520 5.01 -34.21 2.41
C LEU A 520 6.06 -35.14 3.02
N SER A 521 5.61 -36.29 3.53
CA SER A 521 6.49 -37.33 4.11
C SER A 521 7.53 -37.89 3.13
N ASN A 522 7.26 -37.82 1.83
CA ASN A 522 8.19 -38.20 0.74
C ASN A 522 9.19 -37.08 0.36
N GLY A 523 9.19 -35.95 1.07
CA GLY A 523 10.07 -34.79 0.81
C GLY A 523 9.58 -33.83 -0.28
N GLN A 524 8.50 -34.14 -0.99
CA GLN A 524 7.91 -33.23 -1.99
C GLN A 524 7.26 -32.02 -1.32
N ASN A 525 7.55 -30.81 -1.81
CA ASN A 525 6.85 -29.59 -1.41
C ASN A 525 5.64 -29.34 -2.32
N GLY A 526 4.61 -28.68 -1.80
CA GLY A 526 3.44 -28.27 -2.57
C GLY A 526 2.43 -27.50 -1.72
N TRP A 527 1.34 -27.04 -2.31
CA TRP A 527 0.39 -26.12 -1.68
C TRP A 527 -0.96 -26.78 -1.39
N VAL A 528 -1.50 -26.54 -0.20
CA VAL A 528 -2.85 -26.97 0.20
C VAL A 528 -3.58 -25.85 0.92
N SER A 529 -4.91 -25.78 0.81
CA SER A 529 -5.65 -24.69 1.47
C SER A 529 -5.66 -24.86 2.99
N ASN A 530 -5.33 -23.80 3.72
CA ASN A 530 -5.11 -23.77 5.17
C ASN A 530 -6.36 -24.23 5.96
N ARG A 531 -7.56 -23.98 5.45
CA ARG A 531 -8.86 -24.38 6.02
C ARG A 531 -9.05 -25.88 6.21
N TYR A 532 -8.20 -26.71 5.59
CA TYR A 532 -8.19 -28.16 5.70
C TYR A 532 -6.99 -28.66 6.53
N LEU A 533 -6.31 -27.78 7.28
CA LEU A 533 -5.23 -28.12 8.19
C LEU A 533 -5.58 -27.71 9.63
N ALA A 534 -5.23 -28.55 10.60
CA ALA A 534 -5.32 -28.25 12.02
C ALA A 534 -4.02 -28.58 12.76
N SER A 535 -3.65 -27.77 13.74
CA SER A 535 -2.45 -27.98 14.57
C SER A 535 -2.55 -29.20 15.49
N ASN A 536 -3.77 -29.56 15.88
CA ASN A 536 -4.06 -30.76 16.66
C ASN A 536 -4.31 -31.95 15.74
N LYS A 537 -3.73 -33.12 16.05
CA LYS A 537 -4.07 -34.37 15.36
C LYS A 537 -5.58 -34.62 15.55
N PRO A 538 -6.37 -34.75 14.48
CA PRO A 538 -7.77 -35.09 14.64
C PRO A 538 -7.88 -36.45 15.34
N LYS A 539 -8.67 -36.49 16.42
CA LYS A 539 -9.21 -37.77 16.91
C LYS A 539 -10.03 -38.39 15.79
N GLU A 540 -10.02 -39.72 15.69
CA GLU A 540 -10.52 -40.47 14.52
C GLU A 540 -11.80 -39.87 13.96
N GLN A 541 -11.80 -39.73 12.63
CA GLN A 541 -12.78 -38.97 11.86
C GLN A 541 -14.20 -39.23 12.40
N PRO A 542 -14.95 -38.19 12.85
CA PRO A 542 -16.37 -38.33 13.07
C PRO A 542 -17.03 -38.47 11.70
N VAL A 543 -16.95 -39.67 11.15
CA VAL A 543 -17.87 -40.13 10.12
C VAL A 543 -19.23 -40.02 10.79
N ALA A 544 -19.99 -38.96 10.45
CA ALA A 544 -21.43 -38.96 10.71
C ALA A 544 -21.92 -40.31 10.21
N GLN A 545 -22.54 -41.12 11.07
CA GLN A 545 -22.78 -42.55 10.80
C GLN A 545 -23.98 -42.69 9.85
N CYS A 546 -23.79 -42.16 8.66
CA CYS A 546 -24.70 -42.16 7.55
C CYS A 546 -24.86 -43.61 7.09
N THR A 547 -25.95 -44.21 7.52
CA THR A 547 -26.41 -45.50 6.99
C THR A 547 -27.43 -45.23 5.90
N ALA A 548 -27.53 -46.12 4.92
CA ALA A 548 -28.56 -46.04 3.91
C ALA A 548 -29.20 -47.40 3.68
N THR A 549 -30.50 -47.41 3.45
CA THR A 549 -31.22 -48.59 2.95
C THR A 549 -31.43 -48.44 1.45
N VAL A 550 -31.18 -49.51 0.70
CA VAL A 550 -31.43 -49.53 -0.74
C VAL A 550 -32.93 -49.59 -1.02
N VAL A 551 -33.43 -48.64 -1.81
CA VAL A 551 -34.86 -48.39 -2.09
C VAL A 551 -35.09 -48.19 -3.59
N ASN A 552 -36.35 -48.12 -4.01
CA ASN A 552 -36.76 -47.82 -5.40
C ASN A 552 -36.26 -48.83 -6.47
N LEU A 553 -35.98 -50.07 -6.06
CA LEU A 553 -35.69 -51.22 -6.93
C LEU A 553 -36.85 -52.21 -6.88
N ASN A 554 -36.94 -53.08 -7.89
CA ASN A 554 -37.80 -54.26 -7.83
C ASN A 554 -37.15 -55.38 -7.00
N ARG A 555 -37.96 -56.26 -6.41
CA ARG A 555 -37.45 -57.46 -5.73
C ARG A 555 -36.67 -58.32 -6.73
N TYR A 556 -35.53 -58.88 -6.30
CA TYR A 556 -34.67 -59.66 -7.17
C TYR A 556 -35.33 -60.96 -7.65
N SER A 557 -35.23 -61.22 -8.95
CA SER A 557 -35.67 -62.43 -9.66
C SER A 557 -34.93 -62.51 -11.00
N SER A 558 -34.98 -63.66 -11.69
CA SER A 558 -34.40 -63.79 -13.04
C SER A 558 -34.98 -62.76 -14.03
N HIS A 559 -36.28 -62.47 -13.94
CA HIS A 559 -36.93 -61.46 -14.78
C HIS A 559 -36.45 -60.04 -14.47
N THR A 560 -36.40 -59.66 -13.19
CA THR A 560 -35.96 -58.31 -12.77
C THR A 560 -34.46 -58.09 -12.88
N ARG A 561 -33.64 -59.16 -12.92
CA ARG A 561 -32.24 -59.09 -13.36
C ARG A 561 -32.13 -58.77 -14.84
N ASN A 562 -32.84 -59.51 -15.69
CA ASN A 562 -32.74 -59.38 -17.15
C ASN A 562 -33.16 -57.99 -17.65
N ASN A 563 -34.16 -57.36 -17.01
CA ASN A 563 -34.57 -55.99 -17.32
C ASN A 563 -33.82 -54.89 -16.53
N GLY A 564 -32.82 -55.25 -15.71
CA GLY A 564 -31.96 -54.30 -14.99
C GLY A 564 -32.60 -53.57 -13.80
N SER A 565 -33.80 -53.95 -13.37
CA SER A 565 -34.53 -53.28 -12.27
C SER A 565 -34.37 -53.91 -10.89
N GLY A 566 -33.82 -55.12 -10.81
CA GLY A 566 -33.68 -55.90 -9.59
C GLY A 566 -32.40 -55.67 -8.78
N PHE A 567 -31.50 -54.78 -9.23
CA PHE A 567 -30.21 -54.53 -8.59
C PHE A 567 -29.68 -53.12 -8.89
N LEU A 568 -28.81 -52.61 -8.02
CA LEU A 568 -28.07 -51.37 -8.15
C LEU A 568 -26.57 -51.65 -8.27
N ASN A 569 -25.92 -51.05 -9.26
CA ASN A 569 -24.49 -51.22 -9.49
C ASN A 569 -23.65 -50.38 -8.53
N ILE A 570 -22.69 -51.02 -7.86
CA ILE A 570 -21.59 -50.39 -7.14
C ILE A 570 -20.42 -50.21 -8.11
N ARG A 571 -19.92 -48.99 -8.31
CA ARG A 571 -18.93 -48.64 -9.34
C ARG A 571 -17.62 -48.11 -8.78
N SER A 572 -16.55 -48.18 -9.57
CA SER A 572 -15.22 -47.68 -9.18
C SER A 572 -15.12 -46.16 -9.03
N GLN A 573 -16.08 -45.41 -9.57
CA GLN A 573 -16.11 -43.94 -9.59
C GLN A 573 -17.55 -43.43 -9.62
N ALA A 574 -17.77 -42.17 -9.22
CA ALA A 574 -19.06 -41.46 -9.18
C ALA A 574 -19.63 -41.14 -10.59
N SER A 575 -19.78 -42.15 -11.45
CA SER A 575 -20.22 -42.00 -12.84
C SER A 575 -20.83 -43.29 -13.38
N THR A 576 -21.81 -43.16 -14.28
CA THR A 576 -22.39 -44.29 -15.05
C THR A 576 -21.35 -44.97 -15.96
N ARG A 577 -20.25 -44.27 -16.28
CA ARG A 577 -19.08 -44.82 -17.00
C ARG A 577 -18.09 -45.56 -16.09
N GLY A 578 -18.30 -45.58 -14.78
CA GLY A 578 -17.43 -46.32 -13.83
C GLY A 578 -17.53 -47.83 -13.99
N ARG A 579 -16.39 -48.53 -13.86
CA ARG A 579 -16.34 -50.00 -13.88
C ARG A 579 -17.24 -50.54 -12.76
N ILE A 580 -18.13 -51.47 -13.09
CA ILE A 580 -18.98 -52.15 -12.11
C ILE A 580 -18.08 -53.05 -11.26
N LEU A 581 -18.07 -52.84 -9.95
CA LEU A 581 -17.32 -53.62 -8.97
C LEU A 581 -18.19 -54.72 -8.35
N SER A 582 -19.46 -54.42 -8.09
CA SER A 582 -20.41 -55.31 -7.42
C SER A 582 -21.85 -54.81 -7.56
N GLU A 583 -22.80 -55.51 -6.96
CA GLU A 583 -24.25 -55.23 -6.99
C GLU A 583 -24.82 -55.18 -5.56
N THR A 584 -25.88 -54.38 -5.36
CA THR A 584 -26.68 -54.31 -4.12
C THR A 584 -28.17 -54.28 -4.46
N TYR A 585 -29.02 -54.69 -3.53
CA TYR A 585 -30.39 -55.14 -3.78
C TYR A 585 -31.39 -54.44 -2.86
N LEU A 586 -32.68 -54.45 -3.22
CA LEU A 586 -33.75 -53.82 -2.43
C LEU A 586 -33.71 -54.29 -0.96
N GLY A 587 -33.63 -53.34 -0.02
CA GLY A 587 -33.59 -53.60 1.42
C GLY A 587 -32.19 -53.82 2.01
N ASP A 588 -31.13 -53.89 1.19
CA ASP A 588 -29.75 -53.93 1.69
C ASP A 588 -29.44 -52.69 2.53
N THR A 589 -28.66 -52.86 3.61
CA THR A 589 -28.18 -51.76 4.44
C THR A 589 -26.69 -51.53 4.18
N VAL A 590 -26.33 -50.28 3.94
CA VAL A 590 -24.97 -49.87 3.56
C VAL A 590 -24.50 -48.69 4.40
N GLN A 591 -23.20 -48.64 4.67
CA GLN A 591 -22.53 -47.48 5.23
C GLN A 591 -22.24 -46.50 4.09
N VAL A 592 -22.62 -45.24 4.25
CA VAL A 592 -22.23 -44.15 3.35
C VAL A 592 -20.94 -43.55 3.89
N LEU A 593 -19.88 -43.62 3.08
CA LEU A 593 -18.54 -43.16 3.44
C LEU A 593 -18.26 -41.76 2.88
N ASN A 594 -18.70 -41.48 1.64
CA ASN A 594 -18.52 -40.19 0.96
C ASN A 594 -19.72 -39.91 0.05
N GLN A 595 -19.93 -38.66 -0.36
CA GLN A 595 -21.00 -38.23 -1.25
C GLN A 595 -20.51 -37.22 -2.29
N SER A 596 -20.83 -37.44 -3.58
CA SER A 596 -20.45 -36.56 -4.68
C SER A 596 -21.60 -36.45 -5.69
N GLY A 597 -22.21 -35.26 -5.77
CA GLY A 597 -23.41 -35.01 -6.57
C GLY A 597 -24.52 -36.05 -6.31
N ASN A 598 -24.96 -36.72 -7.38
CA ASN A 598 -25.99 -37.78 -7.36
C ASN A 598 -25.46 -39.18 -6.96
N TRP A 599 -24.23 -39.29 -6.46
CA TRP A 599 -23.59 -40.54 -6.06
C TRP A 599 -23.17 -40.54 -4.59
N ALA A 600 -23.26 -41.71 -3.96
CA ALA A 600 -22.71 -41.97 -2.64
C ALA A 600 -21.69 -43.12 -2.73
N GLN A 601 -20.54 -42.96 -2.10
CA GLN A 601 -19.60 -44.05 -1.89
C GLN A 601 -20.10 -44.88 -0.72
N ILE A 602 -20.35 -46.16 -0.96
CA ILE A 602 -20.99 -47.07 -0.03
C ILE A 602 -20.16 -48.32 0.23
N ARG A 603 -20.38 -48.93 1.39
CA ARG A 603 -19.88 -50.25 1.79
C ARG A 603 -21.02 -51.07 2.37
N CYS A 604 -21.16 -52.33 1.95
CA CYS A 604 -22.24 -53.21 2.42
C CYS A 604 -22.10 -53.52 3.92
N LEU A 605 -23.16 -53.26 4.71
CA LEU A 605 -23.23 -53.63 6.13
C LEU A 605 -24.00 -54.93 6.34
N SER A 606 -25.17 -55.07 5.71
CA SER A 606 -26.02 -56.27 5.78
C SER A 606 -26.94 -56.38 4.55
N GLY A 607 -27.49 -57.59 4.34
CA GLY A 607 -28.30 -57.91 3.17
C GLY A 607 -27.53 -58.71 2.12
N GLN A 608 -28.11 -58.78 0.92
CA GLN A 608 -27.63 -59.59 -0.19
C GLN A 608 -26.34 -59.06 -0.83
N CYS A 609 -26.01 -57.76 -0.67
CA CYS A 609 -24.70 -57.20 -1.04
C CYS A 609 -23.49 -57.85 -0.33
N LYS A 610 -23.68 -58.73 0.67
CA LYS A 610 -22.60 -59.57 1.22
C LYS A 610 -22.27 -60.77 0.33
N ASN A 611 -23.23 -61.28 -0.42
CA ASN A 611 -23.07 -62.40 -1.37
C ASN A 611 -23.80 -62.05 -2.69
N PRO A 612 -23.29 -61.08 -3.45
CA PRO A 612 -23.93 -60.59 -4.68
C PRO A 612 -23.81 -61.59 -5.82
N PHE A 613 -24.74 -61.56 -6.76
CA PHE A 613 -24.70 -62.41 -7.97
C PHE A 613 -23.61 -62.01 -8.98
N ARG A 614 -23.02 -60.81 -8.82
CA ARG A 614 -21.91 -60.32 -9.63
C ARG A 614 -20.97 -59.48 -8.80
N GLY A 615 -19.67 -59.72 -8.97
CA GLY A 615 -18.63 -59.04 -8.20
C GLY A 615 -18.46 -59.65 -6.81
N SER A 616 -17.74 -58.94 -5.94
CA SER A 616 -17.44 -59.40 -4.58
C SER A 616 -18.32 -58.70 -3.55
N GLY A 617 -18.67 -59.41 -2.48
CA GLY A 617 -19.36 -58.83 -1.33
C GLY A 617 -18.47 -57.88 -0.53
N GLY A 618 -19.09 -56.93 0.18
CA GLY A 618 -18.36 -56.02 1.09
C GLY A 618 -17.45 -54.98 0.41
N VAL A 619 -17.42 -54.92 -0.93
CA VAL A 619 -16.63 -53.90 -1.65
C VAL A 619 -17.06 -52.49 -1.29
N THR A 620 -16.12 -51.55 -1.44
CA THR A 620 -16.37 -50.12 -1.30
C THR A 620 -16.43 -49.48 -2.69
N GLY A 621 -17.47 -48.72 -2.99
CA GLY A 621 -17.61 -48.07 -4.29
C GLY A 621 -18.87 -47.21 -4.41
N TRP A 622 -19.04 -46.58 -5.56
CA TRP A 622 -20.04 -45.55 -5.80
C TRP A 622 -21.37 -46.10 -6.34
N ALA A 623 -22.47 -45.77 -5.69
CA ALA A 623 -23.83 -46.09 -6.10
C ALA A 623 -24.68 -44.81 -6.22
N SER A 624 -25.77 -44.85 -7.01
CA SER A 624 -26.61 -43.67 -7.23
C SER A 624 -27.54 -43.41 -6.05
N LYS A 625 -27.55 -42.16 -5.54
CA LYS A 625 -28.40 -41.73 -4.42
C LYS A 625 -29.91 -41.90 -4.66
N LYS A 626 -30.36 -41.93 -5.92
CA LYS A 626 -31.77 -42.16 -6.30
C LYS A 626 -32.36 -43.45 -5.68
N TYR A 627 -31.50 -44.42 -5.40
CA TYR A 627 -31.84 -45.73 -4.87
C TYR A 627 -31.39 -45.93 -3.41
N LEU A 628 -31.08 -44.85 -2.69
CA LEU A 628 -30.56 -44.89 -1.31
C LEU A 628 -31.36 -43.96 -0.40
N SER A 629 -32.01 -44.52 0.62
CA SER A 629 -32.62 -43.77 1.73
C SER A 629 -31.54 -43.51 2.79
N ILE A 630 -30.82 -42.40 2.66
CA ILE A 630 -29.70 -42.04 3.54
C ILE A 630 -30.22 -41.43 4.86
N ARG A 631 -29.69 -41.89 5.99
CA ARG A 631 -29.92 -41.36 7.34
C ARG A 631 -28.59 -41.17 8.05
N CYS A 632 -28.22 -39.92 8.33
CA CYS A 632 -27.05 -39.57 9.11
C CYS A 632 -27.42 -39.37 10.58
N ARG A 633 -26.48 -39.70 11.47
CA ARG A 633 -26.48 -39.40 12.90
C ARG A 633 -25.20 -38.64 13.22
#